data_AF-A0A9D7ZEI1-F1
#
_entry.id   AF-A0A9D7ZEI1-F1
#
_cell.length_a   1.000
_cell.length_b   1.000
_cell.length_c   1.000
_cell.angle_alpha   90.00
_cell.angle_beta   90.00
_cell.angle_gamma   90.00
#
_symmetry.space_group_name_H-M   'P 1'
#
loop_
_entity.id
_entity.type
_entity.pdbx_description
1 polymer ?
#
loop_
_entity_poly.entity_id
_entity_poly.type
_entity_poly.pdbx_seq_one_letter_code
_entity_poly.pdbx_strand_id
1 'polypeptide(L)'
;MRDLSLKLTKNVAIIAALFGLISLNSCKDDDEDPVPTNTAIVEDGFYIQGDATAYADFDIKATLSNTKNEVLQEERASLMEIYVAVKGSGGFNIVQVNGSERTTWGPSSEFALTASRNEEPNEDGMDIIQRGAIEATDAKFTVAEDGLYHVIIDTELGVGAILPVKWGVIGQATPSGWSGSTALEVPSFDFNTMTFKAENVEMSNGEWKFRYSNGWKVQLDTSLDLGVDGKKGVFANCNYGGTVEALDAGGSNFNTGQSGIYNVDITWTAGSGHTASLTRVGDVPARDYSTVAVGLIGDGVVDGNWDGEKFATTPSKDGDVYTWNFNGVELNNTGGFKLRTEGTWDDINEGYSDIIGGPDASEIQDADGNMQAVNGGMFDIEFVIDAAAETKSISITKK
;
A
#
# COMPACT_ATOMS: atom_id res chain seq x y z
N MET A 1 53.03 -21.52 12.18
CA MET A 1 52.67 -20.29 12.92
C MET A 1 51.35 -19.84 12.30
N ARG A 2 50.19 -20.19 12.88
CA ARG A 2 49.50 -19.44 13.96
C ARG A 2 49.33 -17.97 13.56
N ASP A 3 48.16 -17.35 13.51
CA ASP A 3 46.78 -17.63 13.89
C ASP A 3 45.97 -16.52 13.20
N LEU A 4 44.77 -16.78 12.66
CA LEU A 4 43.76 -15.71 12.55
C LEU A 4 42.35 -16.32 12.39
N SER A 5 41.81 -16.75 13.53
CA SER A 5 40.45 -16.47 14.02
C SER A 5 39.32 -16.36 12.98
N LEU A 6 38.71 -17.49 12.61
CA LEU A 6 37.27 -17.51 12.27
C LEU A 6 36.46 -17.74 13.56
N LYS A 7 36.01 -16.63 14.17
CA LYS A 7 34.82 -16.63 15.04
C LYS A 7 33.69 -16.05 14.19
N LEU A 8 32.88 -16.92 13.59
CA LEU A 8 31.56 -16.55 13.11
C LEU A 8 30.53 -17.44 13.79
N THR A 9 30.05 -16.89 14.89
CA THR A 9 28.71 -16.92 15.47
C THR A 9 27.74 -17.99 14.94
N LYS A 10 27.40 -18.88 15.86
CA LYS A 10 26.16 -19.67 15.87
C LYS A 10 24.96 -18.75 15.61
N ASN A 11 24.22 -18.98 14.54
CA ASN A 11 22.80 -18.63 14.47
C ASN A 11 22.07 -19.85 13.90
N VAL A 12 21.35 -20.51 14.80
CA VAL A 12 20.45 -21.63 14.55
C VAL A 12 19.22 -21.08 13.83
N ALA A 13 18.99 -21.56 12.61
CA ALA A 13 17.72 -21.38 11.93
C ALA A 13 16.68 -22.27 12.61
N ILE A 14 15.76 -21.66 13.37
CA ILE A 14 14.54 -22.32 13.84
C ILE A 14 13.53 -22.20 12.70
N ILE A 15 13.40 -23.28 11.93
CA ILE A 15 12.30 -23.48 10.99
C ILE A 15 11.15 -24.07 11.81
N ALA A 16 10.09 -23.27 12.01
CA ALA A 16 8.83 -23.73 12.56
C ALA A 16 8.07 -24.48 11.46
N ALA A 17 8.21 -25.80 11.43
CA ALA A 17 7.34 -26.71 10.69
C ALA A 17 6.79 -27.73 11.68
N LEU A 18 5.68 -27.38 12.34
CA LEU A 18 4.95 -28.29 13.21
C LEU A 18 3.99 -29.14 12.35
N PHE A 19 4.54 -30.08 11.58
CA PHE A 19 3.75 -31.20 11.08
C PHE A 19 3.76 -32.29 12.17
N GLY A 20 2.61 -32.44 12.84
CA GLY A 20 2.39 -33.43 13.88
C GLY A 20 2.66 -34.84 13.39
N LEU A 21 3.62 -35.50 14.05
CA LEU A 21 3.93 -36.92 13.93
C LEU A 21 2.73 -37.76 14.38
N ILE A 22 2.22 -38.60 13.49
CA ILE A 22 1.29 -39.69 13.81
C ILE A 22 2.05 -40.70 14.69
N SER A 23 1.74 -40.74 15.98
CA SER A 23 2.17 -41.83 16.85
C SER A 23 1.17 -42.98 16.78
N LEU A 24 1.51 -44.02 16.03
CA LEU A 24 0.86 -45.33 16.13
C LEU A 24 1.33 -46.01 17.42
N ASN A 25 0.50 -46.01 18.47
CA ASN A 25 0.67 -46.91 19.59
C ASN A 25 -0.14 -48.18 19.35
N SER A 26 0.57 -49.30 19.34
CA SER A 26 0.09 -50.66 19.06
C SER A 26 -0.44 -51.33 20.32
N CYS A 27 -1.70 -51.80 20.22
CA CYS A 27 -2.41 -52.88 20.92
C CYS A 27 -2.18 -53.14 22.43
N LYS A 28 -3.29 -53.11 23.19
CA LYS A 28 -3.79 -54.29 23.93
C LYS A 28 -5.31 -54.38 23.79
N ASP A 29 -5.74 -55.60 23.47
CA ASP A 29 -7.13 -56.01 23.25
C ASP A 29 -7.97 -55.83 24.53
N ASP A 30 -9.14 -55.23 24.39
CA ASP A 30 -10.38 -55.66 25.06
C ASP A 30 -11.56 -55.07 24.26
N ASP A 31 -12.49 -55.96 23.91
CA ASP A 31 -13.68 -55.71 23.10
C ASP A 31 -14.60 -54.66 23.73
N GLU A 32 -14.54 -53.42 23.25
CA GLU A 32 -15.70 -52.52 23.26
C GLU A 32 -15.97 -52.07 21.83
N ASP A 33 -17.24 -52.18 21.43
CA ASP A 33 -17.75 -51.75 20.12
C ASP A 33 -17.18 -50.36 19.76
N PRO A 34 -16.71 -50.13 18.52
CA PRO A 34 -16.21 -48.81 18.14
C PRO A 34 -17.39 -47.84 18.17
N VAL A 35 -17.54 -47.08 19.25
CA VAL A 35 -18.36 -45.88 19.27
C VAL A 35 -17.80 -45.00 18.13
N PRO A 36 -18.59 -44.66 17.11
CA PRO A 36 -18.14 -43.73 16.11
C PRO A 36 -18.15 -42.34 16.75
N THR A 37 -17.13 -42.01 17.53
CA THR A 37 -16.84 -40.60 17.86
C THR A 37 -16.19 -39.99 16.64
N ASN A 38 -16.98 -39.80 15.58
CA ASN A 38 -16.67 -38.83 14.55
C ASN A 38 -16.98 -37.42 15.10
N THR A 39 -16.47 -37.12 16.29
CA THR A 39 -16.41 -35.77 16.79
C THR A 39 -15.25 -35.15 16.04
N ALA A 40 -15.54 -34.30 15.06
CA ALA A 40 -14.51 -33.54 14.37
C ALA A 40 -13.57 -32.93 15.44
N ILE A 41 -12.29 -33.25 15.36
CA ILE A 41 -11.30 -32.68 16.28
C ILE A 41 -11.21 -31.20 15.92
N VAL A 42 -11.73 -30.35 16.80
CA VAL A 42 -11.60 -28.90 16.69
C VAL A 42 -10.27 -28.51 17.31
N GLU A 43 -9.44 -27.82 16.54
CA GLU A 43 -8.14 -27.35 17.01
C GLU A 43 -8.29 -26.18 18.00
N ASP A 44 -7.24 -25.97 18.80
CA ASP A 44 -7.19 -24.82 19.70
C ASP A 44 -7.06 -23.52 18.89
N GLY A 45 -7.77 -22.48 19.32
CA GLY A 45 -7.78 -21.22 18.61
C GLY A 45 -9.01 -20.37 18.91
N PHE A 46 -9.18 -19.30 18.14
CA PHE A 46 -10.32 -18.39 18.21
C PHE A 46 -11.09 -18.46 16.90
N TYR A 47 -12.40 -18.69 16.98
CA TYR A 47 -13.25 -18.94 15.82
C TYR A 47 -14.40 -17.94 15.77
N ILE A 48 -14.73 -17.44 14.58
CA ILE A 48 -15.98 -16.73 14.35
C ILE A 48 -17.13 -17.73 14.29
N GLN A 49 -18.19 -17.50 15.07
CA GLN A 49 -19.42 -18.28 15.00
C GLN A 49 -20.67 -17.42 15.14
N GLY A 50 -21.70 -17.72 14.34
CA GLY A 50 -23.02 -17.13 14.52
C GLY A 50 -23.79 -16.92 13.22
N ASP A 51 -25.08 -16.66 13.38
CA ASP A 51 -26.09 -16.62 12.31
C ASP A 51 -25.86 -15.50 11.27
N ALA A 52 -25.09 -14.47 11.62
CA ALA A 52 -24.68 -13.44 10.66
C ALA A 52 -23.57 -13.90 9.71
N THR A 53 -22.91 -15.02 9.98
CA THR A 53 -21.79 -15.54 9.18
C THR A 53 -22.15 -16.85 8.52
N ALA A 54 -21.25 -17.39 7.69
CA ALA A 54 -21.42 -18.74 7.14
C ALA A 54 -21.19 -19.87 8.16
N TYR A 55 -20.74 -19.52 9.38
CA TYR A 55 -20.17 -20.44 10.35
C TYR A 55 -21.12 -20.61 11.54
N ALA A 56 -22.05 -21.57 11.43
CA ALA A 56 -22.89 -21.99 12.55
C ALA A 56 -22.15 -22.94 13.53
N ASP A 57 -21.15 -23.65 13.03
CA ASP A 57 -20.30 -24.61 13.76
C ASP A 57 -18.82 -24.27 13.57
N PHE A 58 -17.90 -25.03 14.20
CA PHE A 58 -16.46 -24.80 14.08
C PHE A 58 -15.98 -25.13 12.66
N ASP A 59 -15.35 -24.15 12.00
CA ASP A 59 -14.72 -24.29 10.70
C ASP A 59 -13.34 -23.63 10.75
N ILE A 60 -12.32 -24.32 10.25
CA ILE A 60 -10.95 -23.80 10.18
C ILE A 60 -10.86 -22.51 9.34
N LYS A 61 -11.80 -22.29 8.42
CA LYS A 61 -11.90 -21.06 7.63
C LYS A 61 -12.35 -19.85 8.45
N ALA A 62 -12.92 -20.09 9.64
CA ALA A 62 -13.39 -19.07 10.56
C ALA A 62 -12.38 -18.76 11.68
N THR A 63 -11.17 -19.36 11.63
CA THR A 63 -10.14 -19.18 12.64
C THR A 63 -9.43 -17.84 12.48
N LEU A 64 -9.29 -17.09 13.56
CA LEU A 64 -8.47 -15.89 13.61
C LEU A 64 -6.99 -16.26 13.57
N SER A 65 -6.19 -15.47 12.85
CA SER A 65 -4.74 -15.64 12.73
C SER A 65 -3.99 -14.47 13.36
N ASN A 66 -2.75 -14.70 13.79
CA ASN A 66 -1.87 -13.64 14.25
C ASN A 66 -1.63 -12.56 13.17
N THR A 67 -1.44 -11.31 13.62
CA THR A 67 -1.12 -10.19 12.73
C THR A 67 -0.04 -9.29 13.33
N LYS A 68 0.42 -8.33 12.54
CA LYS A 68 1.43 -7.35 12.93
C LYS A 68 0.82 -6.27 13.80
N ASN A 69 1.47 -5.93 14.90
CA ASN A 69 1.26 -4.65 15.55
C ASN A 69 1.85 -3.56 14.64
N GLU A 70 0.99 -2.70 14.08
CA GLU A 70 1.37 -1.67 13.11
C GLU A 70 2.46 -0.73 13.65
N VAL A 71 2.52 -0.50 14.96
CA VAL A 71 3.48 0.42 15.60
C VAL A 71 4.94 0.00 15.36
N LEU A 72 5.20 -1.31 15.34
CA LEU A 72 6.52 -1.89 15.10
C LEU A 72 6.62 -2.63 13.76
N GLN A 73 5.48 -2.92 13.10
CA GLN A 73 5.37 -3.81 11.94
C GLN A 73 5.89 -5.24 12.22
N GLU A 74 5.78 -5.67 13.48
CA GLU A 74 6.19 -6.99 13.95
C GLU A 74 4.96 -7.78 14.43
N GLU A 75 4.97 -9.10 14.22
CA GLU A 75 3.90 -9.98 14.68
C GLU A 75 3.75 -9.92 16.21
N ARG A 76 2.50 -9.85 16.68
CA ARG A 76 2.16 -9.91 18.11
C ARG A 76 1.25 -11.11 18.36
N ALA A 77 1.71 -12.04 19.18
CA ALA A 77 1.02 -13.32 19.42
C ALA A 77 -0.41 -13.16 20.00
N SER A 78 -0.66 -12.10 20.77
CA SER A 78 -1.98 -11.80 21.34
C SER A 78 -2.89 -11.04 20.39
N LEU A 79 -2.36 -10.41 19.34
CA LEU A 79 -3.11 -9.65 18.35
C LEU A 79 -3.49 -10.57 17.19
N MET A 80 -4.79 -10.79 17.02
CA MET A 80 -5.33 -11.72 16.05
C MET A 80 -6.40 -11.04 15.20
N GLU A 81 -6.49 -11.42 13.93
CA GLU A 81 -7.45 -10.85 12.99
C GLU A 81 -8.10 -11.91 12.10
N ILE A 82 -9.24 -11.55 11.51
CA ILE A 82 -9.87 -12.25 10.39
C ILE A 82 -10.67 -11.26 9.54
N TYR A 83 -10.67 -11.51 8.23
CA TYR A 83 -11.63 -10.91 7.30
C TYR A 83 -12.77 -11.90 7.06
N VAL A 84 -14.00 -11.49 7.34
CA VAL A 84 -15.18 -12.38 7.29
C VAL A 84 -16.41 -11.66 6.75
N ALA A 85 -17.19 -12.37 5.93
CA ALA A 85 -18.49 -11.91 5.46
C ALA A 85 -19.52 -11.98 6.59
N VAL A 86 -20.17 -10.84 6.90
CA VAL A 86 -21.14 -10.71 7.98
C VAL A 86 -22.42 -10.04 7.44
N LYS A 87 -23.57 -10.61 7.79
CA LYS A 87 -24.88 -9.98 7.56
C LYS A 87 -25.19 -8.92 8.61
N GLY A 88 -25.95 -7.90 8.23
CA GLY A 88 -26.53 -6.91 9.13
C GLY A 88 -27.56 -7.49 10.13
N SER A 89 -27.89 -8.79 10.01
CA SER A 89 -28.82 -9.50 10.89
C SER A 89 -28.20 -10.75 11.49
N GLY A 90 -28.56 -11.09 12.73
CA GLY A 90 -28.26 -12.38 13.38
C GLY A 90 -27.10 -12.38 14.37
N GLY A 91 -26.12 -11.50 14.15
CA GLY A 91 -24.91 -11.34 14.96
C GLY A 91 -23.96 -12.55 14.99
N PHE A 92 -22.81 -12.37 15.62
CA PHE A 92 -21.79 -13.41 15.81
C PHE A 92 -21.03 -13.25 17.14
N ASN A 93 -20.29 -14.28 17.52
CA ASN A 93 -19.37 -14.33 18.65
C ASN A 93 -17.99 -14.78 18.19
N ILE A 94 -17.01 -14.61 19.08
CA ILE A 94 -15.69 -15.20 18.96
C ILE A 94 -15.61 -16.34 19.98
N VAL A 95 -15.42 -17.57 19.55
CA VAL A 95 -15.36 -18.74 20.43
C VAL A 95 -13.94 -19.23 20.54
N GLN A 96 -13.41 -19.18 21.76
CA GLN A 96 -12.10 -19.73 22.08
C GLN A 96 -12.20 -21.22 22.37
N VAL A 97 -11.33 -21.99 21.73
CA VAL A 97 -11.16 -23.43 21.91
C VAL A 97 -9.83 -23.68 22.61
N ASN A 98 -9.86 -24.41 23.73
CA ASN A 98 -8.68 -24.85 24.47
C ASN A 98 -8.89 -26.28 24.98
N GLY A 99 -8.41 -27.27 24.22
CA GLY A 99 -8.73 -28.68 24.39
C GLY A 99 -10.23 -28.92 24.33
N SER A 100 -10.83 -29.35 25.44
CA SER A 100 -12.28 -29.55 25.56
C SER A 100 -13.03 -28.31 26.07
N GLU A 101 -12.32 -27.27 26.54
CA GLU A 101 -12.94 -26.05 27.03
C GLU A 101 -13.37 -25.16 25.86
N ARG A 102 -14.51 -24.48 26.03
CA ARG A 102 -15.07 -23.53 25.08
C ARG A 102 -15.47 -22.27 25.84
N THR A 103 -14.95 -21.12 25.42
CA THR A 103 -15.29 -19.82 25.98
C THR A 103 -15.85 -18.92 24.88
N THR A 104 -17.09 -18.48 25.05
CA THR A 104 -17.74 -17.53 24.14
C THR A 104 -17.38 -16.10 24.54
N TRP A 105 -16.85 -15.33 23.60
CA TRP A 105 -16.54 -13.92 23.77
C TRP A 105 -17.50 -13.06 22.96
N GLY A 106 -17.99 -12.00 23.59
CA GLY A 106 -18.90 -11.01 23.03
C GLY A 106 -18.51 -9.58 23.39
N PRO A 107 -19.29 -8.58 22.93
CA PRO A 107 -19.07 -7.18 23.27
C PRO A 107 -19.39 -6.92 24.74
N SER A 108 -18.51 -6.19 25.43
CA SER A 108 -18.86 -5.55 26.71
C SER A 108 -19.78 -4.34 26.49
N SER A 109 -20.23 -3.70 27.58
CA SER A 109 -20.96 -2.43 27.52
C SER A 109 -20.18 -1.27 26.88
N GLU A 110 -18.85 -1.35 26.88
CA GLU A 110 -17.95 -0.33 26.30
C GLU A 110 -17.67 -0.57 24.82
N PHE A 111 -18.11 -1.70 24.25
CA PHE A 111 -17.94 -1.99 22.84
C PHE A 111 -18.98 -1.23 22.03
N ALA A 112 -18.55 -0.13 21.41
CA ALA A 112 -19.44 0.82 20.78
C ALA A 112 -18.87 1.35 19.47
N LEU A 113 -19.74 2.00 18.68
CA LEU A 113 -19.30 2.80 17.55
C LEU A 113 -18.48 3.98 18.08
N THR A 114 -17.23 4.10 17.64
CA THR A 114 -16.33 5.16 18.08
C THR A 114 -16.13 6.18 16.97
N ALA A 115 -16.09 7.46 17.36
CA ALA A 115 -15.88 8.57 16.42
C ALA A 115 -14.52 8.48 15.74
N SER A 116 -14.52 8.66 14.43
CA SER A 116 -13.34 8.59 13.57
C SER A 116 -12.65 9.96 13.51
N ARG A 117 -11.68 10.22 14.40
CA ARG A 117 -10.63 11.20 14.09
C ARG A 117 -9.35 10.99 14.90
N ASN A 118 -8.26 10.76 14.15
CA ASN A 118 -6.93 10.27 14.56
C ASN A 118 -6.89 8.79 15.03
N GLU A 119 -7.91 8.01 14.63
CA GLU A 119 -8.21 6.61 14.97
C GLU A 119 -8.89 6.01 13.72
N GLU A 120 -8.15 5.37 12.82
CA GLU A 120 -8.58 5.20 11.41
C GLU A 120 -9.34 3.88 11.22
N PRO A 121 -10.36 3.76 10.34
CA PRO A 121 -10.60 4.37 9.01
C PRO A 121 -11.75 5.40 8.99
N ASN A 122 -11.94 6.11 7.87
CA ASN A 122 -13.05 7.05 7.68
C ASN A 122 -13.56 7.10 6.21
N GLU A 123 -14.75 6.53 5.99
CA GLU A 123 -15.51 6.62 4.73
C GLU A 123 -16.31 7.92 4.70
N ASP A 124 -15.89 8.89 3.88
CA ASP A 124 -16.60 10.16 3.61
C ASP A 124 -17.04 10.97 4.85
N GLY A 125 -16.32 10.84 5.96
CA GLY A 125 -16.62 11.53 7.22
C GLY A 125 -17.49 10.73 8.19
N MET A 126 -17.77 9.44 7.93
CA MET A 126 -18.59 8.58 8.76
C MET A 126 -17.79 7.69 9.71
N ASP A 127 -18.32 7.55 10.92
CA ASP A 127 -17.83 6.66 11.95
C ASP A 127 -18.27 5.23 11.63
N ILE A 128 -17.30 4.35 11.40
CA ILE A 128 -17.55 2.96 10.98
C ILE A 128 -16.85 1.92 11.88
N ILE A 129 -16.12 2.37 12.90
CA ILE A 129 -15.33 1.52 13.78
C ILE A 129 -16.18 1.18 15.00
N GLN A 130 -16.51 -0.09 15.19
CA GLN A 130 -16.95 -0.58 16.49
C GLN A 130 -15.75 -1.14 17.24
N ARG A 131 -15.49 -0.69 18.47
CA ARG A 131 -14.38 -1.22 19.28
C ARG A 131 -14.65 -1.03 20.77
N GLY A 132 -13.92 -1.79 21.58
CA GLY A 132 -13.96 -1.73 23.03
C GLY A 132 -13.51 -3.04 23.67
N ALA A 133 -13.77 -3.20 24.96
CA ALA A 133 -13.47 -4.44 25.67
C ALA A 133 -14.38 -5.59 25.21
N ILE A 134 -13.82 -6.79 25.19
CA ILE A 134 -14.55 -8.05 24.99
C ILE A 134 -14.69 -8.77 26.33
N GLU A 135 -15.75 -9.55 26.51
CA GLU A 135 -16.00 -10.29 27.75
C GLU A 135 -16.60 -11.66 27.49
N ALA A 136 -16.51 -12.56 28.48
CA ALA A 136 -17.10 -13.88 28.39
C ALA A 136 -18.63 -13.78 28.52
N THR A 137 -19.34 -13.86 27.39
CA THR A 137 -20.79 -13.64 27.31
C THR A 137 -21.35 -14.23 26.02
N ASP A 138 -22.64 -14.57 26.04
CA ASP A 138 -23.40 -14.99 24.86
C ASP A 138 -23.99 -13.79 24.09
N ALA A 139 -23.75 -12.56 24.53
CA ALA A 139 -24.11 -11.36 23.78
C ALA A 139 -23.36 -11.35 22.44
N LYS A 140 -24.07 -11.09 21.34
CA LYS A 140 -23.50 -11.14 19.99
C LYS A 140 -22.99 -9.77 19.56
N PHE A 141 -21.86 -9.76 18.86
CA PHE A 141 -21.48 -8.64 18.01
C PHE A 141 -22.48 -8.50 16.87
N THR A 142 -22.80 -7.25 16.51
CA THR A 142 -23.76 -6.94 15.43
C THR A 142 -23.23 -5.82 14.56
N VAL A 143 -23.51 -5.90 13.26
CA VAL A 143 -23.12 -4.90 12.27
C VAL A 143 -24.37 -4.34 11.59
N ALA A 144 -24.27 -3.15 11.02
CA ALA A 144 -25.44 -2.46 10.45
C ALA A 144 -25.86 -3.03 9.08
N GLU A 145 -24.89 -3.43 8.25
CA GLU A 145 -25.11 -3.78 6.85
C GLU A 145 -24.43 -5.10 6.50
N ASP A 146 -24.90 -5.74 5.43
CA ASP A 146 -24.23 -6.91 4.85
C ASP A 146 -22.90 -6.46 4.23
N GLY A 147 -21.80 -7.15 4.53
CA GLY A 147 -20.51 -6.81 3.94
C GLY A 147 -19.34 -7.69 4.39
N LEU A 148 -18.15 -7.35 3.88
CA LEU A 148 -16.90 -7.87 4.39
C LEU A 148 -16.46 -7.03 5.60
N TYR A 149 -16.11 -7.69 6.69
CA TYR A 149 -15.65 -7.05 7.92
C TYR A 149 -14.27 -7.53 8.31
N HIS A 150 -13.45 -6.61 8.81
CA HIS A 150 -12.20 -6.92 9.51
C HIS A 150 -12.51 -6.98 11.00
N VAL A 151 -12.30 -8.16 11.60
CA VAL A 151 -12.48 -8.42 13.04
C VAL A 151 -11.11 -8.62 13.66
N ILE A 152 -10.77 -7.82 14.66
CA ILE A 152 -9.48 -7.85 15.35
C ILE A 152 -9.72 -8.01 16.86
N ILE A 153 -8.90 -8.82 17.52
CA ILE A 153 -8.83 -8.88 18.99
C ILE A 153 -7.38 -8.81 19.48
N ASP A 154 -7.19 -8.23 20.66
CA ASP A 154 -5.98 -8.44 21.46
C ASP A 154 -6.36 -9.20 22.73
N THR A 155 -5.88 -10.43 22.85
CA THR A 155 -6.23 -11.36 23.93
C THR A 155 -5.54 -11.03 25.26
N GLU A 156 -4.43 -10.30 25.24
CA GLU A 156 -3.74 -9.88 26.46
C GLU A 156 -4.41 -8.64 27.07
N LEU A 157 -4.90 -7.74 26.21
CA LEU A 157 -5.59 -6.52 26.60
C LEU A 157 -7.10 -6.71 26.80
N GLY A 158 -7.69 -7.78 26.24
CA GLY A 158 -9.12 -8.04 26.33
C GLY A 158 -9.96 -7.02 25.54
N VAL A 159 -9.46 -6.57 24.39
CA VAL A 159 -10.12 -5.58 23.53
C VAL A 159 -10.27 -6.10 22.11
N GLY A 160 -11.21 -5.53 21.35
CA GLY A 160 -11.39 -5.86 19.94
C GLY A 160 -11.96 -4.71 19.12
N ALA A 161 -11.97 -4.90 17.81
CA ALA A 161 -12.54 -3.98 16.84
C ALA A 161 -13.20 -4.73 15.67
N ILE A 162 -14.29 -4.17 15.14
CA ILE A 162 -15.04 -4.67 13.97
C ILE A 162 -15.27 -3.50 13.02
N LEU A 163 -14.85 -3.65 11.76
CA LEU A 163 -14.86 -2.57 10.78
C LEU A 163 -15.32 -3.08 9.40
N PRO A 164 -16.20 -2.36 8.69
CA PRO A 164 -16.54 -2.69 7.32
C PRO A 164 -15.36 -2.38 6.39
N VAL A 165 -15.12 -3.28 5.45
CA VAL A 165 -14.01 -3.22 4.50
C VAL A 165 -14.52 -2.72 3.15
N LYS A 166 -14.07 -1.52 2.78
CA LYS A 166 -14.30 -0.94 1.45
C LYS A 166 -12.96 -0.54 0.85
N TRP A 167 -12.47 -1.36 -0.07
CA TRP A 167 -11.14 -1.17 -0.63
C TRP A 167 -11.05 0.05 -1.54
N GLY A 168 -9.88 0.68 -1.52
CA GLY A 168 -9.46 1.70 -2.45
C GLY A 168 -7.97 1.58 -2.73
N VAL A 169 -7.50 2.24 -3.79
CA VAL A 169 -6.07 2.43 -4.07
C VAL A 169 -5.65 3.87 -3.80
N ILE A 170 -4.47 4.05 -3.23
CA ILE A 170 -3.92 5.36 -2.91
C ILE A 170 -2.43 5.40 -3.23
N GLY A 171 -1.93 6.55 -3.68
CA GLY A 171 -0.51 6.76 -3.91
C GLY A 171 -0.22 7.80 -4.96
N GLN A 172 1.05 8.18 -5.09
CA GLN A 172 1.54 9.09 -6.14
C GLN A 172 1.01 8.68 -7.53
N ALA A 173 0.96 7.37 -7.82
CA ALA A 173 0.47 6.88 -9.09
C ALA A 173 -1.05 7.04 -9.30
N THR A 174 -1.84 7.19 -8.25
CA THR A 174 -3.32 7.20 -8.34
C THR A 174 -3.87 8.62 -8.60
N PRO A 175 -5.10 8.77 -9.16
CA PRO A 175 -5.68 10.07 -9.51
C PRO A 175 -5.68 11.13 -8.39
N SER A 176 -5.83 10.71 -7.13
CA SER A 176 -5.88 11.59 -5.95
C SER A 176 -4.53 11.73 -5.24
N GLY A 177 -3.46 11.15 -5.77
CA GLY A 177 -2.17 11.11 -5.10
C GLY A 177 -2.26 10.44 -3.72
N TRP A 178 -1.51 10.97 -2.76
CA TRP A 178 -1.61 10.59 -1.34
C TRP A 178 -2.73 11.34 -0.58
N SER A 179 -3.54 12.15 -1.26
CA SER A 179 -4.57 12.98 -0.62
C SER A 179 -5.88 12.22 -0.38
N GLY A 180 -6.10 11.10 -1.06
CA GLY A 180 -7.31 10.29 -0.90
C GLY A 180 -7.23 8.99 -1.70
N SER A 181 -8.04 8.00 -1.33
CA SER A 181 -8.12 6.76 -2.10
C SER A 181 -9.03 6.92 -3.32
N THR A 182 -8.67 6.30 -4.44
CA THR A 182 -9.60 5.96 -5.52
C THR A 182 -10.38 4.72 -5.08
N ALA A 183 -11.70 4.86 -4.91
CA ALA A 183 -12.55 3.78 -4.41
C ALA A 183 -12.67 2.64 -5.43
N LEU A 184 -12.71 1.40 -4.93
CA LEU A 184 -13.09 0.23 -5.72
C LEU A 184 -14.58 -0.03 -5.55
N GLU A 185 -15.22 -0.53 -6.61
CA GLU A 185 -16.61 -0.97 -6.60
C GLU A 185 -16.80 -2.08 -5.55
N VAL A 186 -17.77 -1.88 -4.66
CA VAL A 186 -18.12 -2.87 -3.63
C VAL A 186 -18.93 -3.99 -4.30
N PRO A 187 -18.52 -5.27 -4.15
CA PRO A 187 -19.24 -6.38 -4.75
C PRO A 187 -20.59 -6.62 -4.07
N SER A 188 -21.43 -7.44 -4.72
CA SER A 188 -22.58 -8.04 -4.04
C SER A 188 -22.09 -8.94 -2.90
N PHE A 189 -22.85 -8.96 -1.80
CA PHE A 189 -22.55 -9.79 -0.64
C PHE A 189 -22.53 -11.28 -1.02
N ASP A 190 -21.45 -11.97 -0.65
CA ASP A 190 -21.32 -13.42 -0.77
C ASP A 190 -20.45 -13.95 0.36
N PHE A 191 -20.87 -15.07 0.96
CA PHE A 191 -20.19 -15.66 2.12
C PHE A 191 -18.83 -16.28 1.81
N ASN A 192 -18.54 -16.59 0.55
CA ASN A 192 -17.36 -17.32 0.14
C ASN A 192 -16.33 -16.40 -0.52
N THR A 193 -16.76 -15.42 -1.33
CA THR A 193 -15.83 -14.59 -2.09
C THR A 193 -16.40 -13.23 -2.46
N MET A 194 -15.57 -12.18 -2.36
CA MET A 194 -15.94 -10.81 -2.70
C MET A 194 -14.78 -10.13 -3.45
N THR A 195 -15.01 -9.72 -4.69
CA THR A 195 -14.03 -9.01 -5.54
C THR A 195 -14.38 -7.53 -5.64
N PHE A 196 -13.50 -6.69 -5.11
CA PHE A 196 -13.56 -5.24 -5.24
C PHE A 196 -12.74 -4.82 -6.45
N LYS A 197 -13.28 -3.96 -7.31
CA LYS A 197 -12.64 -3.63 -8.59
C LYS A 197 -12.77 -2.18 -9.02
N ALA A 198 -11.82 -1.69 -9.78
CA ALA A 198 -11.94 -0.46 -10.55
C ALA A 198 -11.36 -0.69 -11.94
N GLU A 199 -12.13 -0.33 -12.97
CA GLU A 199 -11.71 -0.46 -14.36
C GLU A 199 -11.28 0.90 -14.91
N ASN A 200 -10.31 0.87 -15.81
CA ASN A 200 -9.79 2.05 -16.51
C ASN A 200 -9.28 3.17 -15.59
N VAL A 201 -8.58 2.80 -14.52
CA VAL A 201 -7.92 3.77 -13.62
C VAL A 201 -6.67 4.31 -14.33
N GLU A 202 -6.64 5.60 -14.61
CA GLU A 202 -5.42 6.27 -15.06
C GLU A 202 -4.42 6.33 -13.90
N MET A 203 -3.26 5.70 -14.09
CA MET A 203 -2.18 5.72 -13.11
C MET A 203 -0.88 6.20 -13.75
N SER A 204 -0.15 7.08 -13.06
CA SER A 204 1.20 7.49 -13.49
C SER A 204 2.22 6.40 -13.15
N ASN A 205 3.45 6.56 -13.65
CA ASN A 205 4.58 5.84 -13.07
C ASN A 205 4.81 6.34 -11.64
N GLY A 206 4.70 5.46 -10.65
CA GLY A 206 4.88 5.84 -9.26
C GLY A 206 4.40 4.83 -8.24
N GLU A 207 4.48 5.24 -6.98
CA GLU A 207 4.13 4.42 -5.84
C GLU A 207 2.63 4.39 -5.54
N TRP A 208 2.12 3.25 -5.06
CA TRP A 208 0.73 3.09 -4.62
C TRP A 208 0.53 1.92 -3.64
N LYS A 209 -0.63 1.86 -2.97
CA LYS A 209 -1.06 0.82 -2.00
C LYS A 209 -2.57 0.59 -2.05
N PHE A 210 -3.01 -0.57 -1.55
CA PHE A 210 -4.41 -0.78 -1.17
C PHE A 210 -4.64 -0.23 0.23
N ARG A 211 -5.77 0.46 0.44
CA ARG A 211 -6.16 1.01 1.73
C ARG A 211 -7.68 1.00 1.83
N TYR A 212 -8.25 0.24 2.77
CA TYR A 212 -9.70 0.22 2.92
C TYR A 212 -10.19 1.37 3.80
N SER A 213 -11.36 1.88 3.43
CA SER A 213 -12.11 2.89 4.18
C SER A 213 -11.25 4.12 4.54
N ASN A 214 -10.31 4.49 3.68
CA ASN A 214 -9.34 5.59 3.84
C ASN A 214 -8.47 5.57 5.12
N GLY A 215 -8.38 4.45 5.82
CA GLY A 215 -7.55 4.32 7.03
C GLY A 215 -6.29 3.50 6.79
N TRP A 216 -5.17 3.94 7.35
CA TRP A 216 -3.92 3.20 7.46
C TRP A 216 -4.00 2.10 8.51
N LYS A 217 -4.68 2.37 9.63
CA LYS A 217 -4.68 1.49 10.80
C LYS A 217 -5.82 1.74 11.76
N VAL A 218 -6.26 0.68 12.44
CA VAL A 218 -7.20 0.75 13.56
C VAL A 218 -6.47 0.61 14.89
N GLN A 219 -6.85 1.44 15.84
CA GLN A 219 -6.25 1.47 17.18
C GLN A 219 -7.09 0.67 18.17
N LEU A 220 -6.47 -0.33 18.81
CA LEU A 220 -7.09 -1.11 19.89
C LEU A 220 -6.68 -0.57 21.26
N ASP A 221 -5.43 -0.13 21.41
CA ASP A 221 -4.89 0.51 22.61
C ASP A 221 -3.79 1.52 22.25
N THR A 222 -3.67 2.61 23.00
CA THR A 222 -2.64 3.65 22.81
C THR A 222 -1.64 3.74 23.98
N SER A 223 -1.81 2.93 25.01
CA SER A 223 -1.18 3.12 26.32
C SER A 223 -0.05 2.13 26.60
N LEU A 224 -0.12 0.93 26.04
CA LEU A 224 0.84 -0.15 26.24
C LEU A 224 2.23 0.29 25.80
N ASP A 225 3.20 0.22 26.70
CA ASP A 225 4.60 0.49 26.39
C ASP A 225 5.22 -0.73 25.70
N LEU A 226 5.75 -0.53 24.49
CA LEU A 226 6.37 -1.62 23.71
C LEU A 226 7.84 -1.82 24.04
N GLY A 227 8.43 -0.99 24.92
CA GLY A 227 9.81 -1.12 25.36
C GLY A 227 10.86 -0.75 24.30
N VAL A 228 10.44 -0.19 23.16
CA VAL A 228 11.30 0.19 22.03
C VAL A 228 11.11 1.68 21.72
N ASP A 229 12.15 2.49 21.97
CA ASP A 229 12.21 3.91 21.61
C ASP A 229 10.98 4.75 22.02
N GLY A 230 10.34 4.40 23.14
CA GLY A 230 9.15 5.09 23.65
C GLY A 230 7.88 4.87 22.80
N LYS A 231 7.90 3.93 21.85
CA LYS A 231 6.73 3.54 21.05
C LYS A 231 5.69 2.82 21.92
N LYS A 232 4.42 3.14 21.68
CA LYS A 232 3.29 2.64 22.46
C LYS A 232 2.11 2.24 21.59
N GLY A 233 1.27 1.38 22.15
CA GLY A 233 -0.03 1.02 21.61
C GLY A 233 -0.04 -0.29 20.82
N VAL A 234 -1.25 -0.75 20.55
CA VAL A 234 -1.56 -1.94 19.77
C VAL A 234 -2.53 -1.56 18.66
N PHE A 235 -2.02 -1.53 17.43
CA PHE A 235 -2.77 -1.12 16.25
C PHE A 235 -2.72 -2.22 15.19
N ALA A 236 -3.78 -2.38 14.40
CA ALA A 236 -3.82 -3.31 13.27
C ALA A 236 -3.86 -2.57 11.94
N ASN A 237 -3.15 -3.11 10.94
CA ASN A 237 -3.05 -2.49 9.61
C ASN A 237 -4.39 -2.55 8.86
N CYS A 238 -4.71 -1.50 8.12
CA CYS A 238 -5.89 -1.38 7.25
C CYS A 238 -5.51 -1.24 5.76
N ASN A 239 -4.29 -1.64 5.43
CA ASN A 239 -3.68 -1.41 4.12
C ASN A 239 -2.76 -2.58 3.73
N TYR A 240 -2.61 -2.79 2.42
CA TYR A 240 -1.66 -3.75 1.87
C TYR A 240 -0.62 -3.06 0.97
N GLY A 241 0.62 -3.48 1.14
CA GLY A 241 1.78 -3.20 0.29
C GLY A 241 2.49 -4.50 -0.08
N GLY A 242 3.80 -4.45 -0.35
CA GLY A 242 4.60 -5.62 -0.74
C GLY A 242 4.66 -5.80 -2.26
N THR A 243 4.25 -6.98 -2.76
CA THR A 243 3.99 -7.19 -4.20
C THR A 243 2.54 -7.56 -4.42
N VAL A 244 2.01 -7.35 -5.63
CA VAL A 244 0.59 -7.63 -5.93
C VAL A 244 0.28 -9.13 -5.78
N GLU A 245 1.27 -10.00 -6.00
CA GLU A 245 1.19 -11.45 -5.83
C GLU A 245 1.37 -11.91 -4.37
N ALA A 246 1.91 -11.05 -3.51
CA ALA A 246 2.22 -11.35 -2.11
C ALA A 246 1.94 -10.11 -1.24
N LEU A 247 0.65 -9.88 -0.98
CA LEU A 247 0.17 -8.77 -0.18
C LEU A 247 0.73 -8.85 1.24
N ASP A 248 1.32 -7.74 1.70
CA ASP A 248 1.84 -7.60 3.05
C ASP A 248 1.11 -6.48 3.80
N ALA A 249 0.51 -6.81 4.94
CA ALA A 249 -0.20 -5.86 5.77
C ALA A 249 0.78 -4.81 6.31
N GLY A 250 0.55 -3.54 5.99
CA GLY A 250 1.49 -2.46 6.34
C GLY A 250 2.79 -2.44 5.52
N GLY A 251 2.95 -3.33 4.53
CA GLY A 251 4.17 -3.49 3.73
C GLY A 251 4.56 -2.26 2.89
N SER A 252 5.71 -2.31 2.22
CA SER A 252 6.21 -1.24 1.35
C SER A 252 5.24 -0.89 0.21
N ASN A 253 5.32 0.32 -0.33
CA ASN A 253 4.52 0.72 -1.48
C ASN A 253 4.75 -0.23 -2.69
N PHE A 254 3.69 -0.51 -3.45
CA PHE A 254 3.80 -1.05 -4.79
C PHE A 254 4.31 0.03 -5.74
N ASN A 255 4.75 -0.36 -6.93
CA ASN A 255 5.10 0.56 -8.02
C ASN A 255 4.43 0.08 -9.32
N THR A 256 3.85 1.01 -10.09
CA THR A 256 3.22 0.69 -11.38
C THR A 256 4.24 0.31 -12.47
N GLY A 257 5.49 0.76 -12.33
CA GLY A 257 6.60 0.56 -13.26
C GLY A 257 6.52 1.41 -14.54
N GLN A 258 5.30 1.78 -14.95
CA GLN A 258 4.99 2.60 -16.12
C GLN A 258 3.66 3.31 -15.87
N SER A 259 3.41 4.45 -16.52
CA SER A 259 2.04 4.96 -16.58
C SER A 259 1.15 4.09 -17.47
N GLY A 260 -0.16 4.21 -17.27
CA GLY A 260 -1.14 3.51 -18.09
C GLY A 260 -2.55 3.63 -17.55
N ILE A 261 -3.46 3.06 -18.31
CA ILE A 261 -4.81 2.78 -17.87
C ILE A 261 -4.81 1.37 -17.30
N TYR A 262 -5.24 1.21 -16.06
CA TYR A 262 -5.19 -0.05 -15.32
C TYR A 262 -6.57 -0.51 -14.85
N ASN A 263 -6.78 -1.83 -14.88
CA ASN A 263 -7.82 -2.49 -14.10
C ASN A 263 -7.19 -2.99 -12.80
N VAL A 264 -7.82 -2.67 -11.68
CA VAL A 264 -7.37 -3.01 -10.33
C VAL A 264 -8.41 -3.90 -9.69
N ASP A 265 -7.98 -5.03 -9.12
CA ASP A 265 -8.85 -5.93 -8.35
C ASP A 265 -8.19 -6.34 -7.04
N ILE A 266 -9.00 -6.47 -5.98
CA ILE A 266 -8.64 -7.19 -4.76
C ILE A 266 -9.81 -8.09 -4.36
N THR A 267 -9.52 -9.39 -4.21
CA THR A 267 -10.50 -10.42 -3.92
C THR A 267 -10.24 -11.02 -2.56
N TRP A 268 -11.25 -10.98 -1.69
CA TRP A 268 -11.28 -11.80 -0.49
C TRP A 268 -11.90 -13.17 -0.78
N THR A 269 -11.32 -14.23 -0.23
CA THR A 269 -11.87 -15.58 -0.23
C THR A 269 -11.86 -16.16 1.17
N ALA A 270 -13.01 -16.70 1.60
CA ALA A 270 -13.21 -17.31 2.92
C ALA A 270 -12.15 -18.39 3.21
N GLY A 271 -11.40 -18.21 4.30
CA GLY A 271 -10.32 -19.10 4.72
C GLY A 271 -9.02 -19.03 3.90
N SER A 272 -8.95 -18.17 2.87
CA SER A 272 -7.73 -17.96 2.08
C SER A 272 -7.20 -16.53 2.10
N GLY A 273 -8.01 -15.57 2.57
CA GLY A 273 -7.62 -14.17 2.68
C GLY A 273 -7.70 -13.43 1.34
N HIS A 274 -6.85 -12.43 1.15
CA HIS A 274 -6.86 -11.55 -0.01
C HIS A 274 -5.86 -11.96 -1.08
N THR A 275 -6.26 -11.84 -2.35
CA THR A 275 -5.39 -11.79 -3.52
C THR A 275 -5.69 -10.52 -4.32
N ALA A 276 -4.74 -10.05 -5.13
CA ALA A 276 -4.93 -8.84 -5.93
C ALA A 276 -4.39 -9.01 -7.35
N SER A 277 -4.83 -8.12 -8.24
CA SER A 277 -4.27 -7.95 -9.58
C SER A 277 -4.25 -6.49 -10.00
N LEU A 278 -3.22 -6.12 -10.76
CA LEU A 278 -3.10 -4.85 -11.45
C LEU A 278 -2.81 -5.16 -12.92
N THR A 279 -3.78 -4.93 -13.80
CA THR A 279 -3.68 -5.23 -15.23
C THR A 279 -3.64 -3.94 -16.04
N ARG A 280 -2.54 -3.68 -16.74
CA ARG A 280 -2.47 -2.56 -17.70
C ARG A 280 -3.31 -2.89 -18.94
N VAL A 281 -4.27 -2.04 -19.27
CA VAL A 281 -5.21 -2.22 -20.39
C VAL A 281 -5.07 -1.16 -21.48
N GLY A 282 -4.27 -0.12 -21.26
CA GLY A 282 -3.99 0.91 -22.25
C GLY A 282 -2.93 1.91 -21.80
N ASP A 283 -2.59 2.83 -22.70
CA ASP A 283 -1.76 3.98 -22.41
C ASP A 283 -2.64 5.14 -21.89
N VAL A 284 -2.13 5.95 -20.96
CA VAL A 284 -2.76 7.25 -20.68
C VAL A 284 -2.56 8.12 -21.93
N PRO A 285 -3.55 8.94 -22.35
CA PRO A 285 -3.36 9.85 -23.47
C PRO A 285 -2.10 10.71 -23.25
N ALA A 286 -1.17 10.67 -24.19
CA ALA A 286 0.04 11.47 -24.14
C ALA A 286 -0.36 12.95 -24.00
N ARG A 287 0.26 13.65 -23.04
CA ARG A 287 0.01 15.09 -22.87
C ARG A 287 0.39 15.81 -24.16
N ASP A 288 -0.52 16.65 -24.65
CA ASP A 288 -0.23 17.50 -25.80
C ASP A 288 0.56 18.75 -25.35
N TYR A 289 1.85 18.82 -25.72
CA TYR A 289 2.71 19.96 -25.42
C TYR A 289 2.71 21.03 -26.54
N SER A 290 1.88 20.91 -27.57
CA SER A 290 1.90 21.80 -28.75
C SER A 290 1.79 23.30 -28.41
N THR A 291 1.13 23.63 -27.30
CA THR A 291 0.91 25.01 -26.86
C THR A 291 1.81 25.42 -25.68
N VAL A 292 2.71 24.55 -25.22
CA VAL A 292 3.58 24.82 -24.07
C VAL A 292 4.81 25.59 -24.54
N ALA A 293 4.90 26.85 -24.14
CA ALA A 293 6.09 27.66 -24.39
C ALA A 293 7.18 27.32 -23.36
N VAL A 294 8.36 26.91 -23.84
CA VAL A 294 9.53 26.65 -22.99
C VAL A 294 10.63 27.62 -23.39
N GLY A 295 11.29 28.20 -22.39
CA GLY A 295 12.45 29.07 -22.60
C GLY A 295 13.58 28.78 -21.61
N LEU A 296 14.66 29.55 -21.73
CA LEU A 296 15.84 29.43 -20.89
C LEU A 296 15.80 30.49 -19.79
N ILE A 297 15.80 30.07 -18.53
CA ILE A 297 15.83 30.96 -17.37
C ILE A 297 17.16 30.84 -16.63
N GLY A 298 17.69 31.96 -16.17
CA GLY A 298 18.91 32.02 -15.35
C GLY A 298 19.95 33.00 -15.88
N ASP A 299 20.90 33.32 -15.00
CA ASP A 299 22.00 34.26 -15.25
C ASP A 299 23.20 33.62 -15.97
N GLY A 300 23.14 32.31 -16.26
CA GLY A 300 24.08 31.60 -17.14
C GLY A 300 23.86 31.88 -18.63
N VAL A 301 22.64 32.26 -19.01
CA VAL A 301 22.34 32.79 -20.36
C VAL A 301 22.75 34.26 -20.39
N VAL A 302 23.50 34.69 -21.41
CA VAL A 302 23.87 36.11 -21.55
C VAL A 302 22.61 36.98 -21.64
N ASP A 303 22.58 38.07 -20.88
CA ASP A 303 21.41 38.95 -20.65
C ASP A 303 20.18 38.26 -20.02
N GLY A 304 20.32 37.03 -19.54
CA GLY A 304 19.33 36.27 -18.77
C GLY A 304 19.32 36.63 -17.29
N ASN A 305 18.25 36.22 -16.60
CA ASN A 305 18.09 36.33 -15.16
C ASN A 305 17.10 35.27 -14.67
N TRP A 306 16.82 35.25 -13.36
CA TRP A 306 15.90 34.31 -12.72
C TRP A 306 14.45 34.82 -12.58
N ASP A 307 14.12 35.94 -13.21
CA ASP A 307 12.79 36.55 -13.17
C ASP A 307 11.92 36.18 -14.40
N GLY A 308 12.55 35.76 -15.51
CA GLY A 308 11.84 35.36 -16.71
C GLY A 308 12.72 34.68 -17.76
N GLU A 309 12.08 33.92 -18.64
CA GLU A 309 12.72 33.13 -19.67
C GLU A 309 13.15 33.97 -20.87
N LYS A 310 14.30 33.63 -21.42
CA LYS A 310 14.73 34.03 -22.76
C LYS A 310 14.32 32.97 -23.77
N PHE A 311 14.10 33.41 -25.01
CA PHE A 311 13.88 32.53 -26.17
C PHE A 311 12.68 31.59 -26.04
N ALA A 312 11.68 31.93 -25.22
CA ALA A 312 10.48 31.11 -25.06
C ALA A 312 9.80 30.86 -26.40
N THR A 313 9.58 29.58 -26.73
CA THR A 313 8.93 29.14 -27.97
C THR A 313 8.07 27.92 -27.70
N THR A 314 7.07 27.69 -28.55
CA THR A 314 6.36 26.42 -28.63
C THR A 314 7.18 25.40 -29.44
N PRO A 315 6.97 24.08 -29.21
CA PRO A 315 7.74 23.05 -29.90
C PRO A 315 7.29 22.85 -31.35
N SER A 316 8.14 22.23 -32.18
CA SER A 316 7.67 21.47 -33.33
C SER A 316 7.14 20.11 -32.87
N LYS A 317 6.10 19.60 -33.54
CA LYS A 317 5.46 18.32 -33.22
C LYS A 317 5.63 17.30 -34.36
N ASP A 318 6.04 16.09 -34.02
CA ASP A 318 5.98 14.89 -34.88
C ASP A 318 5.41 13.72 -34.08
N GLY A 319 4.16 13.34 -34.36
CA GLY A 319 3.42 12.42 -33.48
C GLY A 319 3.29 12.97 -32.06
N ASP A 320 3.75 12.20 -31.08
CA ASP A 320 3.81 12.59 -29.66
C ASP A 320 5.20 13.09 -29.22
N VAL A 321 6.07 13.39 -30.19
CA VAL A 321 7.40 13.98 -29.96
C VAL A 321 7.33 15.49 -30.16
N TYR A 322 7.78 16.22 -29.14
CA TYR A 322 7.79 17.68 -29.09
C TYR A 322 9.22 18.18 -28.94
N THR A 323 9.68 19.02 -29.87
CA THR A 323 11.06 19.51 -29.93
C THR A 323 11.11 21.03 -29.83
N TRP A 324 11.82 21.54 -28.83
CA TRP A 324 12.21 22.94 -28.71
C TRP A 324 13.67 23.10 -29.15
N ASN A 325 13.91 24.04 -30.06
CA ASN A 325 15.24 24.34 -30.57
C ASN A 325 15.65 25.77 -30.17
N PHE A 326 16.71 25.88 -29.38
CA PHE A 326 17.33 27.16 -29.01
C PHE A 326 18.66 27.28 -29.74
N ASN A 327 18.64 27.98 -30.87
CA ASN A 327 19.81 28.08 -31.74
C ASN A 327 20.63 29.34 -31.45
N GLY A 328 21.94 29.18 -31.28
CA GLY A 328 22.88 30.29 -31.08
C GLY A 328 22.66 30.99 -29.76
N VAL A 329 22.48 30.24 -28.68
CA VAL A 329 22.40 30.75 -27.33
C VAL A 329 23.81 31.05 -26.83
N GLU A 330 24.05 32.30 -26.42
CA GLU A 330 25.31 32.66 -25.75
C GLU A 330 25.21 32.33 -24.26
N LEU A 331 26.09 31.45 -23.79
CA LEU A 331 26.19 31.06 -22.38
C LEU A 331 27.49 31.60 -21.78
N ASN A 332 27.44 32.04 -20.53
CA ASN A 332 28.63 32.35 -19.73
C ASN A 332 28.98 31.18 -18.80
N ASN A 333 30.18 31.22 -18.22
CA ASN A 333 30.70 30.16 -17.34
C ASN A 333 30.61 30.48 -15.85
N THR A 334 29.80 31.47 -15.45
CA THR A 334 29.70 31.91 -14.05
C THR A 334 28.30 31.74 -13.46
N GLY A 335 27.25 31.94 -14.27
CA GLY A 335 25.86 31.78 -13.87
C GLY A 335 25.30 30.40 -14.23
N GLY A 336 24.11 30.10 -13.71
CA GLY A 336 23.39 28.86 -14.02
C GLY A 336 22.15 29.13 -14.87
N PHE A 337 21.63 28.09 -15.52
CA PHE A 337 20.36 28.18 -16.26
C PHE A 337 19.56 26.87 -16.20
N LYS A 338 18.28 26.98 -16.54
CA LYS A 338 17.32 25.87 -16.68
C LYS A 338 16.46 26.05 -17.92
N LEU A 339 15.85 24.96 -18.40
CA LEU A 339 14.67 25.05 -19.26
C LEU A 339 13.42 25.12 -18.39
N ARG A 340 12.54 26.10 -18.64
CA ARG A 340 11.31 26.29 -17.87
C ARG A 340 10.11 26.57 -18.77
N THR A 341 8.94 26.03 -18.42
CA THR A 341 7.68 26.51 -19.00
C THR A 341 7.49 27.99 -18.67
N GLU A 342 7.19 28.80 -19.69
CA GLU A 342 7.09 30.25 -19.55
C GLU A 342 6.15 30.66 -18.41
N GLY A 343 6.72 31.36 -17.42
CA GLY A 343 5.96 31.97 -16.33
C GLY A 343 5.54 31.03 -15.19
N THR A 344 5.96 29.76 -15.16
CA THR A 344 5.64 28.84 -14.05
C THR A 344 6.78 27.89 -13.69
N TRP A 345 6.90 27.55 -12.41
CA TRP A 345 7.82 26.52 -11.92
C TRP A 345 7.17 25.13 -11.81
N ASP A 346 5.84 25.06 -11.93
CA ASP A 346 5.02 23.87 -11.65
C ASP A 346 4.72 23.03 -12.91
N ASP A 347 5.55 23.14 -13.95
CA ASP A 347 5.43 22.38 -15.20
C ASP A 347 6.81 21.84 -15.64
N ILE A 348 7.33 22.22 -16.82
CA ILE A 348 8.69 21.85 -17.24
C ILE A 348 9.66 22.74 -16.46
N ASN A 349 10.62 22.12 -15.77
CA ASN A 349 11.64 22.80 -14.96
C ASN A 349 12.91 21.93 -14.90
N GLU A 350 13.65 21.90 -16.00
CA GLU A 350 14.80 21.01 -16.18
C GLU A 350 16.11 21.73 -15.88
N GLY A 351 16.83 21.19 -14.89
CA GLY A 351 18.19 21.59 -14.51
C GLY A 351 19.24 20.57 -14.96
N TYR A 352 20.39 20.54 -14.29
CA TYR A 352 21.43 19.57 -14.59
C TYR A 352 21.00 18.15 -14.16
N SER A 353 20.98 17.21 -15.10
CA SER A 353 20.58 15.82 -14.87
C SER A 353 21.11 14.90 -15.98
N ASP A 354 20.79 13.61 -15.89
CA ASP A 354 21.21 12.55 -16.81
C ASP A 354 20.52 12.59 -18.18
N ILE A 355 19.53 13.48 -18.39
CA ILE A 355 18.89 13.68 -19.70
C ILE A 355 19.74 14.53 -20.66
N ILE A 356 20.85 15.12 -20.17
CA ILE A 356 21.77 15.93 -20.97
C ILE A 356 22.71 15.01 -21.77
N GLY A 357 22.73 15.21 -23.08
CA GLY A 357 23.53 14.46 -24.06
C GLY A 357 23.93 15.32 -25.24
N GLY A 358 24.12 14.69 -26.39
CA GLY A 358 24.65 15.35 -27.60
C GLY A 358 26.19 15.34 -27.68
N PRO A 359 26.75 15.83 -28.80
CA PRO A 359 28.20 15.77 -29.07
C PRO A 359 29.04 16.54 -28.05
N ASP A 360 28.49 17.60 -27.47
CA ASP A 360 29.20 18.51 -26.57
C ASP A 360 28.59 18.52 -25.16
N ALA A 361 27.95 17.44 -24.74
CA ALA A 361 27.35 17.31 -23.40
C ALA A 361 28.33 17.68 -22.26
N SER A 362 29.61 17.35 -22.43
CA SER A 362 30.68 17.65 -21.46
C SER A 362 31.00 19.14 -21.30
N GLU A 363 30.46 20.00 -22.17
CA GLU A 363 30.58 21.46 -22.04
C GLU A 363 29.55 22.06 -21.07
N ILE A 364 28.63 21.24 -20.54
CA ILE A 364 27.70 21.62 -19.47
C ILE A 364 28.09 20.88 -18.19
N GLN A 365 28.10 21.59 -17.06
CA GLN A 365 28.37 21.05 -15.74
C GLN A 365 27.24 21.40 -14.77
N ASP A 366 27.20 20.68 -13.66
CA ASP A 366 26.28 20.95 -12.55
C ASP A 366 26.73 22.19 -11.76
N ALA A 367 25.77 23.06 -11.47
CA ALA A 367 25.90 24.19 -10.56
C ALA A 367 24.68 24.23 -9.63
N ASP A 368 24.76 23.46 -8.53
CA ASP A 368 23.68 23.32 -7.53
C ASP A 368 22.33 22.89 -8.14
N GLY A 369 22.36 21.95 -9.08
CA GLY A 369 21.19 21.46 -9.81
C GLY A 369 20.79 22.30 -11.02
N ASN A 370 21.49 23.40 -11.32
CA ASN A 370 21.35 24.17 -12.56
C ASN A 370 22.37 23.71 -13.60
N MET A 371 22.05 23.89 -14.88
CA MET A 371 23.04 23.75 -15.95
C MET A 371 23.95 24.97 -15.97
N GLN A 372 25.25 24.77 -16.16
CA GLN A 372 26.22 25.85 -16.35
C GLN A 372 27.21 25.46 -17.45
N ALA A 373 27.55 26.39 -18.33
CA ALA A 373 28.60 26.13 -19.31
C ALA A 373 29.97 26.05 -18.62
N VAL A 374 30.74 24.99 -18.91
CA VAL A 374 32.13 24.86 -18.43
C VAL A 374 32.98 26.02 -18.97
N ASN A 375 32.81 26.32 -20.26
CA ASN A 375 33.42 27.45 -20.93
C ASN A 375 32.32 28.24 -21.65
N GLY A 376 32.34 29.57 -21.48
CA GLY A 376 31.40 30.43 -22.20
C GLY A 376 31.54 30.30 -23.71
N GLY A 377 30.45 30.51 -24.44
CA GLY A 377 30.41 30.34 -25.89
C GLY A 377 28.99 30.30 -26.45
N MET A 378 28.90 30.01 -27.74
CA MET A 378 27.63 29.88 -28.46
C MET A 378 27.23 28.41 -28.55
N PHE A 379 25.98 28.11 -28.25
CA PHE A 379 25.44 26.75 -28.21
C PHE A 379 24.14 26.65 -28.99
N ASP A 380 23.91 25.49 -29.59
CA ASP A 380 22.58 25.02 -29.97
C ASP A 380 22.12 24.02 -28.91
N ILE A 381 20.93 24.25 -28.39
CA ILE A 381 20.29 23.42 -27.37
C ILE A 381 18.99 22.88 -27.96
N GLU A 382 18.88 21.57 -28.08
CA GLU A 382 17.65 20.88 -28.47
C GLU A 382 17.06 20.20 -27.24
N PHE A 383 15.80 20.50 -26.93
CA PHE A 383 15.05 19.82 -25.87
C PHE A 383 13.91 19.04 -26.48
N VAL A 384 13.83 17.75 -26.17
CA VAL A 384 12.85 16.82 -26.72
C VAL A 384 12.06 16.19 -25.58
N ILE A 385 10.74 16.19 -25.70
CA ILE A 385 9.84 15.35 -24.92
C ILE A 385 9.17 14.35 -25.87
N ASP A 386 9.37 13.06 -25.65
CA ASP A 386 8.51 12.02 -26.22
C ASP A 386 7.41 11.72 -25.20
N ALA A 387 6.23 12.29 -25.43
CA ALA A 387 5.12 12.21 -24.49
C ALA A 387 4.50 10.82 -24.42
N ALA A 388 4.62 10.01 -25.48
CA ALA A 388 4.12 8.64 -25.50
C ALA A 388 5.10 7.67 -24.82
N ALA A 389 6.42 7.87 -25.03
CA ALA A 389 7.46 7.08 -24.36
C ALA A 389 7.77 7.55 -22.93
N GLU A 390 7.21 8.68 -22.49
CA GLU A 390 7.50 9.33 -21.22
C GLU A 390 8.99 9.65 -21.01
N THR A 391 9.69 10.03 -22.08
CA THR A 391 11.12 10.36 -22.01
C THR A 391 11.39 11.82 -22.34
N LYS A 392 12.48 12.34 -21.76
CA LYS A 392 13.01 13.67 -22.03
C LYS A 392 14.47 13.57 -22.41
N SER A 393 14.94 14.47 -23.26
CA SER A 393 16.37 14.62 -23.56
C SER A 393 16.73 16.06 -23.88
N ILE A 394 17.96 16.44 -23.53
CA ILE A 394 18.56 17.73 -23.88
C ILE A 394 19.83 17.41 -24.67
N SER A 395 19.93 17.85 -25.93
CA SER A 395 21.13 17.70 -26.76
C SER A 395 21.89 19.02 -26.81
N ILE A 396 23.19 18.98 -26.50
CA ILE A 396 24.06 20.16 -26.52
C ILE A 396 25.04 20.05 -27.69
N THR A 397 25.09 21.11 -28.50
CA THR A 397 26.11 21.30 -29.54
C THR A 397 26.76 22.66 -29.39
N LYS A 398 28.09 22.71 -29.31
CA LYS A 398 28.86 23.95 -29.24
C LYS A 398 29.22 24.43 -30.65
N LYS A 399 29.11 25.73 -30.90
CA LYS A 399 29.41 26.36 -32.19
C LYS A 399 30.85 26.84 -32.34
#